data_AF-A0A2K0AX16-F1
#
_entry.id   AF-A0A2K0AX16-F1
#
_cell.length_a   1.000
_cell.length_b   1.000
_cell.length_c   1.000
_cell.angle_alpha   90.00
_cell.angle_beta   90.00
_cell.angle_gamma   90.00
#
_symmetry.space_group_name_H-M   'P 1'
#
loop_
_entity.id
_entity.type
_entity.pdbx_description
1 polymer ?
#
loop_
_entity_poly.entity_id
_entity_poly.type
_entity_poly.pdbx_seq_one_letter_code
_entity_poly.pdbx_strand_id
1 'polypeptide(L)'
;MNYKRRLVLPEDEIQRPAGVFFVETAPVNSTAIAITRGNKGQTFVNHTIDMFSREIEIQNMFINDPKGELFASFHKLLEQRGYEPVVLNLLDPSKTHQFNVLGPAIAMARIGDFDKMRDY
;
A
#
# COMPACT_ATOMS: atom_id res chain seq x y z
N MET A 1 -13.64 6.68 -25.18
CA MET A 1 -12.63 6.17 -24.24
C MET A 1 -11.81 7.36 -23.76
N ASN A 2 -12.17 7.96 -22.63
CA ASN A 2 -11.54 9.19 -22.14
C ASN A 2 -10.25 8.83 -21.39
N TYR A 3 -9.10 9.02 -22.03
CA TYR A 3 -7.80 9.05 -21.33
C TYR A 3 -7.69 10.36 -20.53
N LYS A 4 -8.53 10.52 -19.50
CA LYS A 4 -8.25 11.51 -18.46
C LYS A 4 -6.98 11.07 -17.76
N ARG A 5 -6.03 11.99 -17.60
CA ARG A 5 -4.82 11.78 -16.78
C ARG A 5 -5.26 11.19 -15.44
N ARG A 6 -4.92 9.93 -15.18
CA ARG A 6 -5.26 9.21 -13.94
C ARG A 6 -4.23 9.47 -12.83
N LEU A 7 -3.09 10.07 -13.17
CA LEU A 7 -2.02 10.36 -12.21
C LEU A 7 -2.02 11.84 -11.80
N VAL A 8 -1.91 12.09 -10.51
CA VAL A 8 -1.70 13.40 -9.90
C VAL A 8 -0.20 13.64 -9.78
N LEU A 9 0.24 14.82 -10.23
CA LEU A 9 1.61 15.29 -10.06
C LEU A 9 1.56 16.51 -9.14
N PRO A 10 1.95 16.38 -7.86
CA PRO A 10 2.03 17.50 -6.93
C PRO A 10 2.96 18.59 -7.46
N GLU A 11 2.61 19.86 -7.26
CA GLU A 11 3.38 21.01 -7.76
C GLU A 11 4.70 21.21 -7.00
N ASP A 12 4.71 20.79 -5.73
CA ASP A 12 5.84 20.86 -4.81
C ASP A 12 6.84 19.71 -4.98
N GLU A 13 6.54 18.74 -5.85
CA GLU A 13 7.42 17.62 -6.12
C GLU A 13 8.51 17.97 -7.14
N ILE A 14 9.76 17.99 -6.66
CA ILE A 14 10.94 18.32 -7.47
C ILE A 14 11.22 17.22 -8.51
N GLN A 15 10.93 15.96 -8.18
CA GLN A 15 11.25 14.81 -9.01
C GLN A 15 10.01 14.34 -9.78
N ARG A 16 10.04 14.48 -11.12
CA ARG A 16 8.96 13.99 -11.99
C ARG A 16 9.30 12.62 -12.57
N PRO A 17 8.34 11.68 -12.61
CA PRO A 17 8.52 10.44 -13.34
C PRO A 17 8.86 10.73 -14.81
N ALA A 18 10.00 10.23 -15.28
CA ALA A 18 10.40 10.37 -16.68
C ALA A 18 9.82 9.21 -17.50
N GLY A 19 9.21 9.52 -18.66
CA GLY A 19 8.73 8.53 -19.62
C GLY A 19 7.20 8.47 -19.75
N VAL A 20 6.74 7.41 -20.42
CA VAL A 20 5.32 7.13 -20.65
C VAL A 20 4.96 5.85 -19.90
N PHE A 21 3.91 5.92 -19.08
CA PHE A 21 3.42 4.80 -18.30
C PHE A 21 2.10 4.31 -18.88
N PHE A 22 2.00 3.00 -19.08
CA PHE A 22 0.77 2.33 -19.45
C PHE A 22 0.20 1.66 -18.19
N VAL A 23 -1.07 1.92 -17.90
CA VAL A 23 -1.77 1.37 -16.75
C VAL A 23 -2.91 0.49 -17.27
N GLU A 24 -2.86 -0.79 -16.91
CA GLU A 24 -3.99 -1.71 -17.10
C GLU A 24 -4.94 -1.54 -15.90
N THR A 25 -6.23 -1.40 -16.18
CA THR A 25 -7.26 -1.11 -15.18
C THR A 25 -8.15 -2.31 -14.87
N ALA A 26 -8.04 -3.39 -15.64
CA ALA A 26 -8.67 -4.66 -15.34
C ALA A 26 -8.02 -5.30 -14.08
N PRO A 27 -8.77 -6.14 -13.32
CA PRO A 27 -8.23 -6.86 -12.17
C PRO A 27 -7.31 -8.00 -12.63
N VAL A 28 -6.10 -7.64 -13.05
CA VAL A 28 -5.08 -8.57 -13.55
C VAL A 28 -3.88 -8.62 -12.62
N ASN A 29 -3.26 -9.79 -12.52
CA ASN A 29 -2.05 -9.96 -11.73
C ASN A 29 -0.82 -9.77 -12.63
N SER A 30 0.15 -8.99 -12.15
CA SER A 30 1.43 -8.76 -12.83
C SER A 30 2.56 -9.45 -12.09
N THR A 31 3.48 -10.10 -12.82
CA THR A 31 4.68 -10.73 -12.25
C THR A 31 5.94 -10.13 -12.88
N ALA A 32 6.84 -9.61 -12.05
CA ALA A 32 8.15 -9.15 -12.47
C ALA A 32 9.23 -10.17 -12.10
N ILE A 33 9.96 -10.65 -13.10
CA ILE A 33 11.04 -11.62 -12.92
C ILE A 33 12.37 -10.92 -13.16
N ALA A 34 13.29 -11.05 -12.20
CA ALA A 34 14.63 -10.48 -12.30
C ALA A 34 15.63 -11.31 -11.50
N ILE A 35 16.86 -11.38 -12.00
CA ILE A 35 17.99 -12.01 -11.30
C ILE A 35 18.36 -11.25 -10.01
N THR A 36 19.07 -11.90 -9.09
CA THR A 36 19.70 -11.23 -7.94
C THR A 36 20.65 -10.14 -8.44
N ARG A 37 20.64 -8.98 -7.76
CA ARG A 37 21.33 -7.75 -8.20
C ARG A 37 20.82 -7.14 -9.51
N GLY A 38 19.72 -7.63 -10.07
CA GLY A 38 18.99 -6.99 -11.18
C GLY A 38 18.19 -5.74 -10.77
N ASN A 39 18.46 -5.19 -9.59
CA ASN A 39 17.88 -3.97 -9.05
C ASN A 39 16.33 -3.92 -8.95
N LYS A 40 15.65 -5.08 -8.95
CA LYS A 40 14.18 -5.18 -8.96
C LYS A 40 13.45 -4.37 -7.90
N GLY A 41 14.06 -4.16 -6.72
CA GLY A 41 13.49 -3.31 -5.68
C GLY A 41 13.41 -1.86 -6.12
N GLN A 42 14.51 -1.32 -6.65
CA GLN A 42 14.56 0.08 -7.09
C GLN A 42 13.84 0.29 -8.41
N THR A 43 13.95 -0.63 -9.37
CA THR A 43 13.42 -0.42 -10.73
C THR A 43 11.96 -0.81 -10.91
N PHE A 44 11.45 -1.75 -10.10
CA PHE A 44 10.07 -2.21 -10.19
C PHE A 44 9.27 -1.87 -8.94
N VAL A 45 9.64 -2.39 -7.78
CA VAL A 45 8.84 -2.26 -6.54
C VAL A 45 8.62 -0.79 -6.16
N ASN A 46 9.70 -0.01 -6.04
CA ASN A 46 9.62 1.40 -5.67
C ASN A 46 8.81 2.23 -6.68
N HIS A 47 8.97 1.94 -7.98
CA HIS A 47 8.23 2.62 -9.05
C HIS A 47 6.75 2.25 -9.02
N THR A 48 6.39 1.00 -8.72
CA THR A 48 5.00 0.57 -8.59
C THR A 48 4.31 1.29 -7.43
N ILE A 49 4.95 1.37 -6.26
CA ILE A 49 4.41 2.09 -5.10
C ILE A 49 4.23 3.58 -5.42
N ASP A 50 5.24 4.20 -6.04
CA ASP A 50 5.15 5.61 -6.44
C ASP A 50 4.03 5.84 -7.47
N MET A 51 3.88 4.97 -8.46
CA MET A 51 2.82 5.09 -9.47
C MET A 51 1.42 4.91 -8.89
N PHE A 52 1.21 3.88 -8.06
CA PHE A 52 -0.10 3.66 -7.44
C PHE A 52 -0.48 4.79 -6.48
N SER A 53 0.48 5.32 -5.73
CA SER A 53 0.20 6.46 -4.84
C SER A 53 -0.14 7.77 -5.55
N ARG A 54 0.07 7.84 -6.87
CA ARG A 54 -0.31 9.00 -7.69
C ARG A 54 -1.68 8.85 -8.34
N GLU A 55 -2.33 7.70 -8.25
CA GLU A 55 -3.65 7.56 -8.88
C GLU A 55 -4.67 8.53 -8.27
N ILE A 56 -5.49 9.14 -9.13
CA ILE A 56 -6.61 10.00 -8.71
C ILE A 56 -7.57 9.22 -7.81
N GLU A 57 -7.77 7.93 -8.15
CA GLU A 57 -8.54 7.01 -7.34
C GLU A 57 -7.59 6.22 -6.45
N ILE A 58 -7.51 6.64 -5.19
CA ILE A 58 -6.60 6.06 -4.19
C ILE A 58 -6.89 4.56 -4.04
N GLN A 59 -5.88 3.74 -4.36
CA GLN A 59 -5.94 2.29 -4.22
C GLN A 59 -5.37 1.85 -2.87
N ASN A 60 -5.98 0.85 -2.23
CA ASN A 60 -5.39 0.22 -1.05
C ASN A 60 -4.16 -0.61 -1.44
N MET A 61 -3.07 -0.48 -0.69
CA MET A 61 -1.83 -1.23 -0.91
C MET A 61 -1.54 -2.15 0.26
N PHE A 62 -1.31 -3.43 -0.02
CA PHE A 62 -0.81 -4.39 0.95
C PHE A 62 0.59 -4.85 0.53
N ILE A 63 1.61 -4.47 1.30
CA ILE A 63 3.02 -4.64 0.92
C ILE A 63 3.71 -5.50 1.98
N ASN A 64 4.36 -6.57 1.52
CA ASN A 64 5.25 -7.37 2.37
C ASN A 64 6.66 -6.76 2.32
N ASP A 65 7.09 -6.17 3.43
CA ASP A 65 8.40 -5.54 3.58
C ASP A 65 9.20 -6.25 4.68
N PRO A 66 9.90 -7.35 4.37
CA PRO A 66 10.64 -8.12 5.36
C PRO A 66 11.83 -7.37 5.97
N LYS A 67 12.27 -6.26 5.36
CA LYS A 67 13.41 -5.47 5.83
C LYS A 67 13.03 -4.12 6.44
N GLY A 68 11.80 -3.66 6.25
CA GLY A 68 11.35 -2.33 6.67
C GLY A 68 11.87 -1.17 5.80
N GLU A 69 12.58 -1.46 4.71
CA GLU A 69 13.19 -0.45 3.83
C GLU A 69 12.14 0.34 3.05
N LEU A 70 11.03 -0.31 2.67
CA LEU A 70 9.95 0.31 1.90
C LEU A 70 9.13 1.23 2.81
N PHE A 71 8.75 0.76 4.00
CA PHE A 71 8.01 1.59 4.95
C PHE A 71 8.81 2.83 5.36
N ALA A 72 10.10 2.65 5.70
CA ALA A 72 10.99 3.75 6.04
C ALA A 72 11.08 4.80 4.91
N SER A 73 11.11 4.35 3.65
CA SER A 73 11.25 5.21 2.48
C SER A 73 9.96 5.94 2.09
N PHE A 74 8.80 5.27 2.20
CA PHE A 74 7.55 5.76 1.61
C PHE A 74 6.53 6.31 2.63
N HIS A 75 6.62 6.02 3.92
CA HIS A 75 5.54 6.39 4.89
C HIS A 75 5.15 7.87 4.82
N LYS A 76 6.11 8.81 4.90
CA LYS A 76 5.82 10.25 4.84
C LYS A 76 5.24 10.68 3.51
N LEU A 77 5.75 10.11 2.41
CA LEU A 77 5.27 10.42 1.07
C LEU A 77 3.81 9.98 0.90
N LEU A 78 3.48 8.80 1.40
CA LEU A 78 2.13 8.27 1.37
C LEU A 78 1.18 9.10 2.25
N GLU A 79 1.58 9.49 3.47
CA GLU A 79 0.81 10.40 4.32
C GLU A 79 0.52 11.73 3.61
N GLN A 80 1.52 12.33 2.96
CA GLN A 80 1.35 13.56 2.18
C GLN A 80 0.40 13.40 0.99
N ARG A 81 0.32 12.19 0.43
CA ARG A 81 -0.59 11.83 -0.66
C ARG A 81 -1.98 11.35 -0.17
N GLY A 82 -2.27 11.46 1.14
CA GLY A 82 -3.57 11.17 1.73
C GLY A 82 -3.80 9.71 2.11
N TYR A 83 -2.75 8.89 2.15
CA TYR A 83 -2.81 7.53 2.67
C TYR A 83 -2.70 7.51 4.20
N GLU A 84 -3.20 6.43 4.81
CA GLU A 84 -2.95 6.07 6.20
C GLU A 84 -2.03 4.83 6.23
N PRO A 85 -0.69 5.01 6.37
CA PRO A 85 0.23 3.88 6.39
C PRO A 85 0.12 3.09 7.70
N VAL A 86 -0.46 1.90 7.64
CA VAL A 86 -0.51 0.96 8.77
C VAL A 86 0.62 -0.05 8.63
N VAL A 87 1.42 -0.21 9.70
CA VAL A 87 2.51 -1.20 9.77
C VAL A 87 2.23 -2.28 10.80
N LEU A 88 2.36 -3.54 10.38
CA LEU A 88 2.43 -4.71 11.24
C LEU A 88 3.91 -5.14 11.35
N ASN A 89 4.60 -4.70 12.38
CA ASN A 89 6.01 -5.01 12.58
C ASN A 89 6.18 -6.27 13.44
N LEU A 90 6.60 -7.36 12.80
CA LEU A 90 6.80 -8.65 13.46
C LEU A 90 8.17 -8.77 14.16
N LEU A 91 9.13 -7.92 13.81
CA LEU A 91 10.48 -7.93 14.40
C LEU A 91 10.55 -7.10 15.68
N ASP A 92 9.91 -5.93 15.67
CA ASP A 92 9.85 -5.01 16.80
C ASP A 92 8.38 -4.65 17.09
N PRO A 93 7.72 -5.40 17.98
CA PRO A 93 6.32 -5.16 18.35
C PRO A 93 6.07 -3.78 18.96
N SER A 94 7.09 -3.07 19.43
CA SER A 94 6.92 -1.71 19.96
C SER A 94 6.63 -0.68 18.85
N LYS A 95 6.98 -1.01 17.61
CA LYS A 95 6.81 -0.17 16.41
C LYS A 95 5.72 -0.67 15.49
N THR A 96 4.83 -1.51 16.00
CA THR A 96 3.66 -2.00 15.25
C THR A 96 2.44 -1.16 15.58
N HIS A 97 1.56 -0.97 14.59
CA HIS A 97 0.19 -0.63 14.90
C HIS A 97 -0.45 -1.84 15.57
N GLN A 98 -1.00 -1.64 16.75
CA GLN A 98 -1.66 -2.70 17.49
C GLN A 98 -3.05 -2.91 16.91
N PHE A 99 -3.32 -4.13 16.46
CA PHE A 99 -4.64 -4.52 15.98
C PHE A 99 -5.03 -5.84 16.64
N ASN A 100 -6.21 -5.86 17.28
CA ASN A 100 -6.78 -7.08 17.83
C ASN A 100 -7.84 -7.62 16.87
N VAL A 101 -7.47 -8.66 16.12
CA VAL A 101 -8.36 -9.32 15.16
C VAL A 101 -9.62 -9.87 15.84
N LEU A 102 -9.51 -10.33 17.10
CA LEU A 102 -10.63 -10.88 17.87
C LEU A 102 -11.49 -9.81 18.55
N GLY A 103 -11.05 -8.54 18.52
CA GLY A 103 -11.74 -7.43 19.20
C GLY A 103 -13.22 -7.30 18.80
N PRO A 104 -13.54 -7.25 17.49
CA PRO A 104 -14.93 -7.19 17.02
C PRO A 104 -15.78 -8.38 17.50
N ALA A 105 -15.29 -9.61 17.35
CA ALA A 105 -16.01 -10.80 17.80
C ALA A 105 -16.28 -10.78 19.32
N ILE A 106 -15.28 -10.39 20.13
CA ILE A 106 -15.45 -10.24 21.59
C ILE A 106 -16.48 -9.15 21.93
N ALA A 107 -16.47 -8.02 21.21
CA ALA A 107 -17.44 -6.95 21.42
C ALA A 107 -18.87 -7.43 21.15
N MET A 108 -19.09 -8.21 20.09
CA MET A 108 -20.39 -8.80 19.75
C MET A 108 -20.84 -9.83 20.79
N ALA A 109 -19.93 -10.68 21.26
CA ALA A 109 -20.20 -11.62 22.34
C ALA A 109 -20.63 -10.91 23.64
N ARG A 110 -20.00 -9.77 23.97
CA ARG A 110 -20.30 -8.98 25.17
C ARG A 110 -21.69 -8.36 25.15
N ILE A 111 -22.22 -8.01 23.98
CA ILE A 111 -23.58 -7.49 23.82
C ILE A 111 -24.62 -8.61 23.64
N GLY A 112 -24.19 -9.88 23.65
CA GLY A 112 -25.05 -11.06 23.50
C GLY A 112 -25.48 -11.37 22.05
N ASP A 113 -24.90 -10.71 21.05
CA ASP A 113 -25.18 -10.95 19.62
C ASP A 113 -24.19 -12.00 19.08
N PHE A 114 -24.48 -13.27 19.41
CA PHE A 114 -23.64 -14.41 19.06
C PHE A 114 -23.71 -14.80 17.57
N ASP A 115 -24.81 -14.46 16.90
CA ASP A 115 -24.96 -14.72 15.47
C ASP A 115 -23.98 -13.86 14.66
N LYS A 116 -23.94 -12.54 14.93
CA LYS A 116 -22.93 -11.67 14.29
C LYS A 116 -21.52 -11.93 14.77
N MET A 117 -21.33 -12.36 16.02
CA MET A 117 -20.01 -12.77 16.51
C MET A 117 -19.38 -13.84 15.62
N ARG A 118 -20.17 -14.83 15.17
CA ARG A 118 -19.68 -15.94 14.34
C ARG A 118 -19.19 -15.49 12.96
N ASP A 119 -19.73 -14.39 12.46
CA ASP A 119 -19.42 -13.87 11.13
C ASP A 119 -18.15 -12.99 11.11
N TYR A 120 -17.55 -12.71 12.29
CA TYR A 120 -16.26 -12.03 12.47
C TYR A 120 -15.14 -13.04 12.78
#